data_AF-A0A946PDN1-F1
#
_entry.id   AF-A0A946PDN1-F1
#
_cell.length_a   1.000
_cell.length_b   1.000
_cell.length_c   1.000
_cell.angle_alpha   90.00
_cell.angle_beta   90.00
_cell.angle_gamma   90.00
#
_symmetry.space_group_name_H-M   'P 1'
#
loop_
_entity.id
_entity.type
_entity.pdbx_description
1 polymer ?
#
loop_
_entity_poly.entity_id
_entity_poly.type
_entity_poly.pdbx_seq_one_letter_code
_entity_poly.pdbx_strand_id
1 'polypeptide(L)'
;MTVATEYIVEDRQASVPAPRIRMPRMAPDPSQLASEALSFDGIVGEPSTRSILQPIAEDSEDESSWSTGGASVAVIDDTDTRQADTLESEWVVSGDLYAQPLCDDNGTWDWTHGLNTWSNACNAACNHMKCGHRNLLHACKKGCRCCGPACWTGRADAVMLWRSAPYSRELVITGPGPVGSSILNANQLESGMAAGPRIQLFRKDDCGSAIEFGYLGAWSFQSEKLLPDTGALSAYAASDLIGNSSSFETGTANLTSSIQTIEVNSRTPMAAGNVQFICGVRWLEWTESFALNTTTGPIFTDDWSSRTVNNLYGGQIGIDALLYSNRWLHVESVLKGGAYWNEALSRQIYQQNGAGVEISGYDSPSPAAFVGELGFTGVLPLTSNLDFRFGYLVFWLQGIAQPTRQLSLPVSTTGDPLVLQDGGTVVQGLTLGLEGRW
;
A
#
# COMPACT_ATOMS: atom_id res chain seq x y z
N MET A 1 -34.88 25.35 57.72
CA MET A 1 -33.60 25.84 57.18
C MET A 1 -32.71 24.63 56.96
N THR A 2 -32.71 24.13 55.73
CA THR A 2 -31.95 22.96 55.28
C THR A 2 -30.58 23.43 54.79
N VAL A 3 -29.52 22.92 55.41
CA VAL A 3 -28.13 23.22 55.05
C VAL A 3 -27.70 22.21 53.99
N ALA A 4 -27.37 22.70 52.80
CA ALA A 4 -26.81 21.89 51.72
C ALA A 4 -25.29 21.82 51.90
N THR A 5 -24.75 20.59 51.93
CA THR A 5 -23.33 20.30 51.96
C THR A 5 -22.79 20.27 50.53
N GLU A 6 -21.90 21.20 50.21
CA GLU A 6 -21.22 21.30 48.92
C GLU A 6 -20.02 20.35 48.89
N TYR A 7 -19.98 19.43 47.92
CA TYR A 7 -18.85 18.53 47.67
C TYR A 7 -17.91 19.19 46.66
N ILE A 8 -16.70 19.53 47.10
CA ILE A 8 -15.62 19.98 46.22
C ILE A 8 -14.96 18.74 45.60
N VAL A 9 -15.04 18.63 44.27
CA VAL A 9 -14.29 17.64 43.49
C VAL A 9 -12.96 18.27 43.11
N GLU A 10 -11.86 17.79 43.70
CA GLU A 10 -10.51 18.15 43.27
C GLU A 10 -10.18 17.48 41.93
N ASP A 11 -10.12 18.29 40.88
CA ASP A 11 -9.69 17.88 39.55
C ASP A 11 -8.16 17.74 39.54
N ARG A 12 -7.66 16.49 39.61
CA ARG A 12 -6.22 16.22 39.47
C ARG A 12 -5.82 16.34 38.01
N GLN A 13 -5.36 17.52 37.60
CA GLN A 13 -4.60 17.69 36.37
C GLN A 13 -3.38 16.75 36.37
N ALA A 14 -3.30 15.90 35.36
CA ALA A 14 -2.11 15.09 35.10
C ALA A 14 -0.92 16.00 34.81
N SER A 15 0.19 15.79 35.50
CA SER A 15 1.43 16.53 35.33
C SER A 15 1.95 16.39 33.90
N VAL A 16 2.10 17.51 33.19
CA VAL A 16 2.74 17.58 31.87
C VAL A 16 4.22 17.13 32.02
N PRO A 17 4.69 16.15 31.23
CA PRO A 17 6.09 15.72 31.30
C PRO A 17 7.01 16.85 30.82
N ALA A 18 8.07 17.12 31.58
CA ALA A 18 9.04 18.16 31.27
C ALA A 18 9.72 17.90 29.90
N PRO A 19 9.95 18.94 29.09
CA PRO A 19 10.63 18.80 27.81
C PRO A 19 12.08 18.33 28.00
N ARG A 20 12.47 17.28 27.26
CA ARG A 20 13.86 16.81 27.23
C ARG A 20 14.72 17.81 26.48
N ILE A 21 15.71 18.38 27.15
CA ILE A 21 16.79 19.15 26.54
C ILE A 21 17.65 18.17 25.73
N ARG A 22 17.61 18.26 24.38
CA ARG A 22 18.51 17.50 23.50
C ARG A 22 19.82 18.26 23.32
N MET A 23 20.93 17.54 23.41
CA MET A 23 22.25 18.07 23.03
C MET A 23 22.36 18.11 21.50
N PRO A 24 22.93 19.17 20.91
CA PRO A 24 23.18 19.23 19.48
C PRO A 24 24.18 18.15 19.06
N ARG A 25 23.81 17.32 18.08
CA ARG A 25 24.77 16.50 17.32
C ARG A 25 24.91 17.13 15.95
N MET A 26 26.15 17.34 15.52
CA MET A 26 26.45 17.82 14.18
C MET A 26 25.89 16.85 13.14
N ALA A 27 25.06 17.37 12.24
CA ALA A 27 24.56 16.64 11.09
C ALA A 27 25.72 16.28 10.13
N PRO A 28 25.66 15.12 9.45
CA PRO A 28 26.56 14.83 8.34
C PRO A 28 26.34 15.79 7.16
N ASP A 29 27.40 16.04 6.40
CA ASP A 29 27.40 16.86 5.19
C ASP A 29 26.40 16.32 4.13
N PRO A 30 25.43 17.14 3.68
CA PRO A 30 24.38 16.72 2.74
C PRO A 30 24.88 16.38 1.33
N SER A 31 26.16 16.64 1.00
CA SER A 31 26.75 16.25 -0.29
C SER A 31 27.02 14.74 -0.43
N GLN A 32 26.95 13.97 0.66
CA GLN A 32 27.24 12.53 0.67
C GLN A 32 26.00 11.63 0.48
N LEU A 33 24.77 12.18 0.54
CA LEU A 33 23.53 11.40 0.41
C LEU A 33 22.93 11.43 -1.01
N ALA A 34 23.51 12.19 -1.94
CA ALA A 34 22.98 12.37 -3.29
C ALA A 34 23.65 11.49 -4.37
N SER A 35 24.63 10.64 -4.04
CA SER A 35 25.40 9.86 -5.04
C SER A 35 25.08 8.37 -5.12
N GLU A 36 24.11 7.85 -4.37
CA GLU A 36 23.66 6.46 -4.49
C GLU A 36 22.17 6.38 -4.85
N ALA A 37 21.79 7.07 -5.92
CA ALA A 37 20.60 6.72 -6.67
C ALA A 37 20.90 5.48 -7.52
N LEU A 38 20.26 4.36 -7.22
CA LEU A 38 20.21 3.19 -8.10
C LEU A 38 19.53 3.58 -9.41
N SER A 39 20.34 4.00 -10.40
CA SER A 39 19.95 4.15 -11.79
C SER A 39 19.80 2.76 -12.40
N PHE A 40 18.56 2.37 -12.70
CA PHE A 40 18.23 1.19 -13.50
C PHE A 40 17.93 1.65 -14.93
N ASP A 41 18.95 2.16 -15.62
CA ASP A 41 18.90 2.43 -17.05
C ASP A 41 19.83 1.45 -17.77
N GLY A 42 19.29 0.58 -18.62
CA GLY A 42 20.11 -0.12 -19.60
C GLY A 42 19.65 -1.49 -20.10
N ILE A 43 18.39 -1.70 -20.49
CA ILE A 43 17.99 -2.75 -21.45
C ILE A 43 16.74 -2.20 -22.17
N VAL A 44 16.80 -1.70 -23.42
CA VAL A 44 16.64 -2.43 -24.69
C VAL A 44 16.92 -1.44 -25.85
N GLY A 45 17.78 -1.86 -26.80
CA GLY A 45 17.59 -1.70 -28.25
C GLY A 45 17.96 -0.38 -28.95
N GLU A 46 19.04 -0.40 -29.74
CA GLU A 46 19.01 -0.23 -31.22
C GLU A 46 20.43 -0.22 -31.83
N PRO A 47 20.58 -0.49 -33.14
CA PRO A 47 21.70 -1.23 -33.70
C PRO A 47 22.75 -0.34 -34.39
N SER A 48 24.00 -0.80 -34.44
CA SER A 48 24.85 -0.57 -35.63
C SER A 48 26.06 -1.49 -35.68
N THR A 49 26.09 -2.19 -36.81
CA THR A 49 27.20 -2.87 -37.49
C THR A 49 28.58 -2.23 -37.32
N ARG A 50 29.59 -3.04 -36.97
CA ARG A 50 30.74 -3.31 -37.87
C ARG A 50 31.57 -4.52 -37.43
N SER A 51 31.75 -5.37 -38.42
CA SER A 51 32.56 -6.58 -38.50
C SER A 51 34.06 -6.32 -38.32
N ILE A 52 34.75 -7.19 -37.58
CA ILE A 52 36.16 -7.54 -37.78
C ILE A 52 36.30 -9.07 -37.72
N LEU A 53 36.38 -9.67 -38.91
CA LEU A 53 37.06 -10.93 -39.25
C LEU A 53 38.52 -10.87 -38.74
N GLN A 54 39.22 -11.91 -38.27
CA GLN A 54 39.25 -13.34 -38.62
C GLN A 54 40.11 -14.13 -37.56
N PRO A 55 40.14 -15.49 -37.63
CA PRO A 55 40.57 -16.44 -36.58
C PRO A 55 41.96 -17.06 -36.83
N ILE A 56 42.59 -17.65 -35.79
CA ILE A 56 43.75 -18.59 -35.81
C ILE A 56 43.74 -19.32 -34.43
N ALA A 57 43.96 -20.63 -34.23
CA ALA A 57 44.27 -21.80 -35.06
C ALA A 57 43.75 -23.07 -34.36
N GLU A 58 43.53 -24.09 -35.18
CA GLU A 58 43.41 -25.51 -34.83
C GLU A 58 44.72 -26.04 -34.22
N ASP A 59 44.59 -26.99 -33.29
CA ASP A 59 45.51 -28.13 -33.23
C ASP A 59 44.69 -29.38 -32.89
N SER A 60 45.09 -30.45 -33.55
CA SER A 60 44.35 -31.66 -33.87
C SER A 60 44.65 -32.84 -32.95
N GLU A 61 43.85 -33.90 -33.15
CA GLU A 61 44.04 -35.30 -32.77
C GLU A 61 43.54 -35.70 -31.38
N ASP A 62 42.37 -36.36 -31.33
CA ASP A 62 42.37 -37.81 -31.15
C ASP A 62 41.00 -38.46 -31.41
N GLU A 63 41.09 -39.68 -31.91
CA GLU A 63 40.03 -40.48 -32.52
C GLU A 63 38.97 -41.03 -31.55
N SER A 64 37.78 -41.27 -32.11
CA SER A 64 37.15 -42.61 -32.22
C SER A 64 35.66 -42.64 -31.83
N SER A 65 34.86 -43.06 -32.82
CA SER A 65 33.63 -43.89 -32.78
C SER A 65 32.70 -43.82 -31.54
N TRP A 66 31.38 -43.66 -31.68
CA TRP A 66 30.46 -44.75 -32.07
C TRP A 66 29.08 -44.23 -32.49
N SER A 67 28.66 -44.71 -33.67
CA SER A 67 27.32 -45.04 -34.21
C SER A 67 26.04 -44.28 -33.82
N THR A 68 25.42 -43.76 -34.89
CA THR A 68 24.01 -43.46 -35.17
C THR A 68 23.05 -44.66 -35.11
N GLY A 69 21.77 -44.36 -34.86
CA GLY A 69 20.59 -45.16 -35.22
C GLY A 69 19.45 -44.83 -34.26
N GLY A 70 18.22 -44.48 -34.65
CA GLY A 70 17.46 -44.70 -35.86
C GLY A 70 16.01 -44.91 -35.40
N ALA A 71 15.06 -44.17 -35.97
CA ALA A 71 13.64 -44.17 -35.60
C ALA A 71 12.91 -45.46 -35.99
N SER A 72 11.76 -45.74 -35.37
CA SER A 72 10.66 -46.44 -36.07
C SER A 72 9.29 -46.22 -35.41
N VAL A 73 8.35 -45.86 -36.26
CA VAL A 73 6.88 -45.81 -36.11
C VAL A 73 6.31 -47.21 -36.37
N ALA A 74 5.19 -47.56 -35.72
CA ALA A 74 4.34 -48.67 -36.15
C ALA A 74 2.86 -48.27 -36.13
N VAL A 75 2.24 -48.42 -37.30
CA VAL A 75 0.80 -48.41 -37.59
C VAL A 75 0.35 -49.87 -37.60
N ILE A 76 -0.81 -50.17 -37.02
CA ILE A 76 -1.55 -51.41 -37.31
C ILE A 76 -2.99 -51.03 -37.61
N ASP A 77 -3.39 -51.37 -38.83
CA ASP A 77 -4.74 -51.43 -39.36
C ASP A 77 -5.13 -52.91 -39.38
N ASP A 78 -6.33 -53.26 -38.93
CA ASP A 78 -6.99 -54.48 -39.37
C ASP A 78 -8.52 -54.36 -39.25
N THR A 79 -9.15 -54.60 -40.39
CA THR A 79 -10.58 -54.70 -40.65
C THR A 79 -11.00 -56.17 -40.58
N ASP A 80 -12.10 -56.53 -39.90
CA ASP A 80 -13.35 -56.98 -40.54
C ASP A 80 -14.40 -57.63 -39.60
N THR A 81 -15.66 -57.36 -39.95
CA THR A 81 -16.90 -58.17 -39.77
C THR A 81 -17.65 -58.32 -38.42
N ARG A 82 -18.82 -57.65 -38.42
CA ARG A 82 -20.22 -58.15 -38.25
C ARG A 82 -20.81 -58.47 -36.85
N GLN A 83 -21.92 -57.73 -36.63
CA GLN A 83 -23.24 -58.13 -36.15
C GLN A 83 -23.65 -57.74 -34.72
N ALA A 84 -24.85 -57.18 -34.66
CA ALA A 84 -25.50 -56.53 -33.54
C ALA A 84 -25.93 -57.51 -32.45
N ASP A 85 -25.84 -57.08 -31.19
CA ASP A 85 -26.99 -57.11 -30.30
C ASP A 85 -26.79 -56.17 -29.10
N THR A 86 -27.92 -55.59 -28.71
CA THR A 86 -28.19 -54.72 -27.57
C THR A 86 -27.60 -55.24 -26.27
N LEU A 87 -26.97 -54.36 -25.48
CA LEU A 87 -27.00 -54.38 -24.01
C LEU A 87 -26.43 -53.06 -23.48
N GLU A 88 -27.18 -52.45 -22.57
CA GLU A 88 -26.83 -51.24 -21.85
C GLU A 88 -25.47 -51.40 -21.16
N SER A 89 -24.56 -50.47 -21.43
CA SER A 89 -23.32 -50.32 -20.67
C SER A 89 -23.27 -48.91 -20.10
N GLU A 90 -23.63 -48.88 -18.83
CA GLU A 90 -23.27 -47.92 -17.80
C GLU A 90 -21.82 -47.43 -17.99
N TRP A 91 -21.66 -46.17 -18.43
CA TRP A 91 -20.38 -45.49 -18.40
C TRP A 91 -20.09 -45.07 -16.96
N VAL A 92 -19.32 -45.89 -16.26
CA VAL A 92 -18.57 -45.46 -15.07
C VAL A 92 -17.50 -44.47 -15.54
N VAL A 93 -17.83 -43.18 -15.48
CA VAL A 93 -16.83 -42.12 -15.59
C VAL A 93 -16.12 -42.01 -14.25
N SER A 94 -14.81 -42.27 -14.30
CA SER A 94 -13.78 -42.01 -13.29
C SER A 94 -14.10 -40.81 -12.39
N GLY A 95 -14.05 -41.04 -11.07
CA GLY A 95 -14.47 -40.10 -10.05
C GLY A 95 -13.76 -38.75 -10.09
N ASP A 96 -14.57 -37.70 -10.07
CA ASP A 96 -14.18 -36.34 -9.72
C ASP A 96 -13.77 -36.28 -8.24
N LEU A 97 -12.56 -35.76 -7.98
CA LEU A 97 -11.98 -35.62 -6.63
C LEU A 97 -12.29 -34.26 -5.97
N TYR A 98 -13.29 -33.52 -6.46
CA TYR A 98 -13.72 -32.26 -5.87
C TYR A 98 -15.24 -32.12 -5.87
N ALA A 99 -15.90 -32.90 -5.01
CA ALA A 99 -17.25 -32.61 -4.58
C ALA A 99 -17.41 -33.07 -3.14
N GLN A 100 -17.44 -32.12 -2.20
CA GLN A 100 -18.49 -31.99 -1.18
C GLN A 100 -18.41 -30.59 -0.54
N PRO A 101 -19.45 -29.76 -0.68
CA PRO A 101 -20.00 -29.05 0.45
C PRO A 101 -21.24 -29.82 0.92
N LEU A 102 -21.26 -30.17 2.20
CA LEU A 102 -22.51 -30.52 2.88
C LEU A 102 -23.37 -29.24 2.93
N CYS A 103 -24.16 -29.04 1.89
CA CYS A 103 -25.34 -28.17 1.93
C CYS A 103 -26.52 -29.06 2.36
N ASP A 104 -27.01 -28.88 3.59
CA ASP A 104 -28.38 -29.28 3.89
C ASP A 104 -29.31 -28.25 3.26
N ASP A 105 -30.02 -28.67 2.23
CA ASP A 105 -31.07 -27.91 1.55
C ASP A 105 -32.32 -27.83 2.44
N ASN A 106 -32.30 -26.98 3.46
CA ASN A 106 -33.47 -26.24 3.97
C ASN A 106 -33.14 -25.47 5.26
N GLY A 107 -33.27 -24.15 5.21
CA GLY A 107 -33.59 -23.32 6.38
C GLY A 107 -32.45 -22.51 6.98
N THR A 108 -32.53 -21.19 6.79
CA THR A 108 -32.01 -20.10 7.67
C THR A 108 -30.58 -20.23 8.22
N TRP A 109 -29.68 -19.39 7.71
CA TRP A 109 -28.35 -19.15 8.28
C TRP A 109 -28.43 -18.59 9.71
N ASP A 110 -28.05 -19.41 10.69
CA ASP A 110 -27.93 -19.01 12.10
C ASP A 110 -26.46 -18.86 12.49
N TRP A 111 -26.07 -17.63 12.85
CA TRP A 111 -24.72 -17.26 13.28
C TRP A 111 -24.27 -17.97 14.58
N THR A 112 -25.19 -18.56 15.34
CA THR A 112 -24.87 -19.20 16.63
C THR A 112 -24.48 -20.69 16.51
N HIS A 113 -24.77 -21.34 15.38
CA HIS A 113 -24.52 -22.78 15.21
C HIS A 113 -23.18 -23.14 14.55
N GLY A 114 -22.53 -22.21 13.86
CA GLY A 114 -21.24 -22.44 13.19
C GLY A 114 -20.06 -22.72 14.13
N LEU A 115 -20.17 -22.37 15.42
CA LEU A 115 -19.11 -22.61 16.42
C LEU A 115 -19.31 -23.91 17.21
N ASN A 116 -20.54 -24.43 17.34
CA ASN A 116 -20.84 -25.53 18.26
C ASN A 116 -20.94 -26.91 17.59
N THR A 117 -21.36 -27.02 16.33
CA THR A 117 -21.42 -28.32 15.62
C THR A 117 -20.05 -28.80 15.16
N TRP A 118 -19.06 -27.91 15.04
CA TRP A 118 -17.69 -28.24 14.64
C TRP A 118 -16.79 -28.75 15.78
N SER A 119 -17.22 -28.57 17.03
CA SER A 119 -16.64 -29.26 18.19
C SER A 119 -16.71 -30.78 18.02
N ASN A 120 -17.81 -31.29 17.47
CA ASN A 120 -18.05 -32.74 17.39
C ASN A 120 -17.31 -33.40 16.22
N ALA A 121 -17.16 -32.72 15.08
CA ALA A 121 -16.37 -33.22 13.95
C ALA A 121 -14.86 -33.20 14.24
N CYS A 122 -14.37 -32.16 14.92
CA CYS A 122 -12.98 -32.14 15.40
C CYS A 122 -12.74 -33.13 16.55
N ASN A 123 -13.72 -33.36 17.44
CA ASN A 123 -13.61 -34.39 18.49
C ASN A 123 -13.59 -35.82 17.92
N ALA A 124 -14.34 -36.09 16.85
CA ALA A 124 -14.31 -37.39 16.18
C ALA A 124 -12.94 -37.66 15.53
N ALA A 125 -12.32 -36.64 14.92
CA ALA A 125 -10.96 -36.74 14.38
C ALA A 125 -9.87 -36.77 15.48
N CYS A 126 -10.06 -36.05 16.60
CA CYS A 126 -9.14 -36.05 17.74
C CYS A 126 -9.20 -37.34 18.57
N ASN A 127 -10.32 -38.07 18.61
CA ASN A 127 -10.41 -39.32 19.36
C ASN A 127 -9.53 -40.44 18.75
N HIS A 128 -9.13 -40.34 17.48
CA HIS A 128 -8.20 -41.27 16.85
C HIS A 128 -6.72 -40.85 16.95
N MET A 129 -6.42 -39.63 17.38
CA MET A 129 -5.05 -39.15 17.57
C MET A 129 -4.88 -38.65 19.00
N LYS A 130 -4.10 -39.38 19.82
CA LYS A 130 -3.77 -39.05 21.20
C LYS A 130 -3.08 -37.67 21.33
N CYS A 131 -3.83 -36.59 21.20
CA CYS A 131 -3.39 -35.22 21.39
C CYS A 131 -3.78 -34.80 22.81
N GLY A 132 -2.91 -35.13 23.77
CA GLY A 132 -3.04 -34.66 25.15
C GLY A 132 -2.97 -33.14 25.23
N HIS A 133 -3.88 -32.56 26.03
CA HIS A 133 -3.95 -31.20 26.56
C HIS A 133 -2.85 -30.22 26.11
N ARG A 134 -2.99 -29.64 24.90
CA ARG A 134 -2.26 -28.44 24.50
C ARG A 134 -3.22 -27.43 23.88
N ASN A 135 -2.99 -26.16 24.18
CA ASN A 135 -3.81 -25.00 23.83
C ASN A 135 -4.37 -25.07 22.39
N LEU A 136 -5.62 -24.62 22.23
CA LEU A 136 -6.43 -24.70 21.00
C LEU A 136 -5.70 -24.19 19.74
N LEU A 137 -4.78 -23.25 19.89
CA LEU A 137 -3.95 -22.67 18.81
C LEU A 137 -2.75 -23.52 18.38
N HIS A 138 -2.35 -24.54 19.15
CA HIS A 138 -1.14 -25.34 18.88
C HIS A 138 -1.45 -26.78 18.41
N ALA A 139 -2.63 -27.31 18.73
CA ALA A 139 -3.02 -28.69 18.40
C ALA A 139 -3.42 -28.88 16.92
N CYS A 140 -4.01 -27.87 16.28
CA CYS A 140 -4.35 -27.93 14.84
C CYS A 140 -3.12 -27.96 13.92
N LYS A 141 -1.94 -27.50 14.39
CA LYS A 141 -0.74 -27.38 13.55
C LYS A 141 0.05 -28.68 13.36
N LYS A 142 -0.23 -29.74 14.14
CA LYS A 142 0.52 -31.01 14.07
C LYS A 142 -0.31 -32.25 13.69
N GLY A 143 -1.64 -32.18 13.74
CA GLY A 143 -2.52 -33.32 13.47
C GLY A 143 -3.05 -33.40 12.03
N CYS A 144 -3.15 -32.27 11.34
CA CYS A 144 -3.61 -32.24 9.95
C CYS A 144 -2.39 -32.40 9.03
N ARG A 145 -2.26 -33.58 8.41
CA ARG A 145 -1.30 -33.76 7.32
C ARG A 145 -1.62 -32.75 6.23
N CYS A 146 -0.67 -31.87 6.00
CA CYS A 146 -0.65 -30.90 4.93
C CYS A 146 -0.57 -31.66 3.60
N CYS A 147 -1.62 -31.59 2.77
CA CYS A 147 -1.85 -32.53 1.65
C CYS A 147 -1.93 -31.86 0.27
N GLY A 148 -1.49 -30.60 0.12
CA GLY A 148 -1.37 -29.95 -1.18
C GLY A 148 0.10 -29.67 -1.51
N PRO A 149 0.54 -29.73 -2.77
CA PRO A 149 1.86 -29.23 -3.14
C PRO A 149 1.89 -27.72 -2.92
N ALA A 150 2.99 -27.22 -2.38
CA ALA A 150 3.22 -25.81 -2.26
C ALA A 150 3.04 -25.10 -3.62
N CYS A 151 2.26 -24.02 -3.65
CA CYS A 151 1.82 -23.31 -4.85
C CYS A 151 2.39 -21.88 -4.88
N TRP A 152 2.72 -21.38 -6.06
CA TRP A 152 3.02 -19.97 -6.29
C TRP A 152 1.78 -19.24 -6.77
N THR A 153 1.59 -18.02 -6.32
CA THR A 153 0.52 -17.15 -6.79
C THR A 153 1.08 -15.77 -7.05
N GLY A 154 0.85 -15.23 -8.25
CA GLY A 154 1.24 -13.88 -8.63
C GLY A 154 0.00 -13.02 -8.86
N ARG A 155 0.03 -11.76 -8.40
CA ARG A 155 -1.00 -10.76 -8.66
C ARG A 155 -0.37 -9.53 -9.31
N ALA A 156 -1.08 -8.99 -10.31
CA ALA A 156 -0.76 -7.72 -10.91
C ALA A 156 -2.05 -6.90 -11.05
N ASP A 157 -2.13 -5.80 -10.31
CA ASP A 157 -3.28 -4.91 -10.29
C ASP A 157 -2.89 -3.51 -10.78
N ALA A 158 -3.75 -2.91 -11.59
CA ALA A 158 -3.82 -1.47 -11.79
C ALA A 158 -4.62 -0.86 -10.63
N VAL A 159 -4.01 0.07 -9.91
CA VAL A 159 -4.61 0.79 -8.79
C VAL A 159 -4.89 2.21 -9.23
N MET A 160 -6.08 2.70 -8.93
CA MET A 160 -6.57 4.04 -9.26
C MET A 160 -7.01 4.70 -7.96
N LEU A 161 -6.21 5.62 -7.43
CA LEU A 161 -6.35 6.19 -6.10
C LEU A 161 -6.59 7.69 -6.18
N TRP A 162 -7.37 8.24 -5.26
CA TRP A 162 -7.44 9.68 -4.99
C TRP A 162 -7.15 9.93 -3.51
N ARG A 163 -6.61 11.11 -3.22
CA ARG A 163 -6.21 11.55 -1.88
C ARG A 163 -7.23 12.55 -1.34
N SER A 164 -7.69 12.35 -0.11
CA SER A 164 -8.49 13.34 0.62
C SER A 164 -7.70 14.63 0.82
N ALA A 165 -8.37 15.79 0.89
CA ALA A 165 -7.66 17.04 1.17
C ALA A 165 -6.83 16.99 2.47
N PRO A 166 -5.72 17.74 2.56
CA PRO A 166 -4.99 17.91 3.80
C PRO A 166 -5.84 18.52 4.92
N TYR A 167 -5.30 18.53 6.14
CA TYR A 167 -5.94 19.24 7.25
C TYR A 167 -6.07 20.73 6.99
N SER A 168 -7.09 21.31 7.62
CA SER A 168 -7.42 22.73 7.45
C SER A 168 -6.26 23.62 7.86
N ARG A 169 -5.86 24.49 6.95
CA ARG A 169 -4.94 25.61 7.17
C ARG A 169 -5.26 26.67 6.14
N GLU A 170 -5.46 27.90 6.59
CA GLU A 170 -5.60 29.03 5.68
C GLU A 170 -4.32 29.22 4.87
N LEU A 171 -4.46 29.32 3.56
CA LEU A 171 -3.35 29.56 2.63
C LEU A 171 -3.42 30.98 2.08
N VAL A 172 -4.64 31.44 1.77
CA VAL A 172 -4.90 32.76 1.20
C VAL A 172 -6.12 33.39 1.86
N ILE A 173 -6.02 34.68 2.16
CA ILE A 173 -7.07 35.52 2.74
C ILE A 173 -7.37 36.73 1.84
N THR A 174 -8.47 37.42 2.09
CA THR A 174 -8.76 38.73 1.46
C THR A 174 -7.75 39.80 1.91
N GLY A 175 -7.23 40.63 1.00
CA GLY A 175 -6.30 41.71 1.35
C GLY A 175 -6.97 43.05 1.77
N PRO A 176 -6.21 44.04 2.31
CA PRO A 176 -4.82 43.97 2.73
C PRO A 176 -4.68 43.84 4.26
N GLY A 177 -4.04 42.76 4.72
CA GLY A 177 -3.67 42.56 6.14
C GLY A 177 -3.86 41.11 6.60
N PRO A 178 -3.27 40.70 7.73
CA PRO A 178 -3.39 39.34 8.27
C PRO A 178 -4.79 39.01 8.82
N VAL A 179 -5.74 39.94 8.67
CA VAL A 179 -7.13 39.82 9.13
C VAL A 179 -8.02 39.89 7.91
N GLY A 180 -8.26 38.74 7.29
CA GLY A 180 -9.11 38.60 6.12
C GLY A 180 -9.94 37.33 6.21
N SER A 181 -11.04 37.26 5.44
CA SER A 181 -11.76 36.00 5.30
C SER A 181 -10.92 35.02 4.49
N SER A 182 -10.82 33.77 4.94
CA SER A 182 -10.19 32.68 4.18
C SER A 182 -10.77 32.59 2.78
N ILE A 183 -9.93 32.79 1.76
CA ILE A 183 -10.24 32.61 0.35
C ILE A 183 -9.87 31.20 -0.11
N LEU A 184 -8.68 30.74 0.29
CA LEU A 184 -8.19 29.39 -0.01
C LEU A 184 -7.67 28.74 1.27
N ASN A 185 -8.17 27.55 1.54
CA ASN A 185 -7.72 26.70 2.62
C ASN A 185 -7.13 25.40 2.07
N ALA A 186 -6.13 24.85 2.74
CA ALA A 186 -5.52 23.57 2.40
C ALA A 186 -6.55 22.43 2.28
N ASN A 187 -7.61 22.43 3.10
CA ASN A 187 -8.66 21.41 3.03
C ASN A 187 -9.54 21.47 1.76
N GLN A 188 -9.29 22.42 0.85
CA GLN A 188 -9.94 22.50 -0.46
C GLN A 188 -9.06 21.88 -1.57
N LEU A 189 -7.87 21.39 -1.24
CA LEU A 189 -6.90 20.79 -2.16
C LEU A 189 -7.04 19.26 -2.20
N GLU A 190 -8.22 18.77 -2.61
CA GLU A 190 -8.45 17.35 -2.91
C GLU A 190 -7.76 16.97 -4.22
N SER A 191 -7.11 15.82 -4.27
CA SER A 191 -6.42 15.40 -5.49
C SER A 191 -7.38 14.78 -6.50
N GLY A 192 -7.03 14.91 -7.77
CA GLY A 192 -7.51 14.00 -8.80
C GLY A 192 -7.01 12.56 -8.58
N MET A 193 -7.43 11.68 -9.48
CA MET A 193 -7.04 10.28 -9.49
C MET A 193 -5.60 10.11 -10.00
N ALA A 194 -4.79 9.42 -9.22
CA ALA A 194 -3.48 8.90 -9.56
C ALA A 194 -3.59 7.39 -9.86
N ALA A 195 -2.80 6.89 -10.80
CA ALA A 195 -2.78 5.47 -11.11
C ALA A 195 -1.38 4.89 -10.93
N GLY A 196 -1.30 3.61 -10.63
CA GLY A 196 -0.04 2.88 -10.62
C GLY A 196 -0.20 1.39 -10.35
N PRO A 197 0.91 0.63 -10.43
CA PRO A 197 0.87 -0.81 -10.31
C PRO A 197 0.88 -1.26 -8.84
N ARG A 198 0.21 -2.37 -8.59
CA ARG A 198 0.42 -3.23 -7.42
C ARG A 198 0.81 -4.61 -7.90
N ILE A 199 1.92 -5.13 -7.39
CA ILE A 199 2.42 -6.46 -7.71
C ILE A 199 2.56 -7.22 -6.40
N GLN A 200 2.05 -8.46 -6.37
CA GLN A 200 2.18 -9.31 -5.20
C GLN A 200 2.58 -10.72 -5.60
N LEU A 201 3.43 -11.35 -4.80
CA LEU A 201 3.88 -12.72 -4.98
C LEU A 201 3.68 -13.48 -3.68
N PHE A 202 3.00 -14.61 -3.78
CA PHE A 202 2.70 -15.49 -2.66
C PHE A 202 3.36 -16.85 -2.88
N ARG A 203 3.97 -17.37 -1.82
CA ARG A 203 4.39 -18.76 -1.72
C ARG A 203 3.58 -19.44 -0.64
N LYS A 204 2.62 -20.28 -1.03
CA LYS A 204 1.80 -21.06 -0.10
C LYS A 204 2.43 -22.43 0.13
N ASP A 205 2.56 -22.83 1.38
CA ASP A 205 3.00 -24.18 1.77
C ASP A 205 1.85 -25.18 1.77
N ASP A 206 2.21 -26.45 1.97
CA ASP A 206 1.27 -27.57 1.98
C ASP A 206 0.20 -27.43 3.09
N CYS A 207 0.49 -26.65 4.13
CA CYS A 207 -0.35 -26.41 5.30
C CYS A 207 -1.24 -25.16 5.12
N GLY A 208 -1.12 -24.49 3.98
CA GLY A 208 -1.84 -23.29 3.64
C GLY A 208 -1.31 -22.00 4.25
N SER A 209 -0.19 -22.04 4.98
CA SER A 209 0.52 -20.82 5.37
C SER A 209 1.19 -20.24 4.13
N ALA A 210 1.33 -18.92 4.06
CA ALA A 210 1.98 -18.28 2.93
C ALA A 210 2.94 -17.18 3.34
N ILE A 211 3.98 -16.98 2.53
CA ILE A 211 4.79 -15.77 2.55
C ILE A 211 4.34 -14.91 1.37
N GLU A 212 4.06 -13.64 1.62
CA GLU A 212 3.64 -12.64 0.65
C GLU A 212 4.71 -11.56 0.55
N PHE A 213 5.10 -11.24 -0.68
CA PHE A 213 5.89 -10.07 -1.03
C PHE A 213 4.99 -9.13 -1.83
N GLY A 214 4.97 -7.85 -1.50
CA GLY A 214 4.13 -6.87 -2.17
C GLY A 214 4.89 -5.60 -2.50
N TYR A 215 4.58 -5.03 -3.66
CA TYR A 215 4.96 -3.70 -4.06
C TYR A 215 3.72 -2.95 -4.54
N LEU A 216 3.59 -1.68 -4.14
CA LEU A 216 2.60 -0.77 -4.70
C LEU A 216 3.25 0.59 -4.90
N GLY A 217 2.99 1.21 -6.05
CA GLY A 217 3.33 2.60 -6.32
C GLY A 217 2.14 3.31 -6.95
N ALA A 218 1.85 4.53 -6.52
CA ALA A 218 0.94 5.43 -7.23
C ALA A 218 1.52 6.85 -7.18
N TRP A 219 1.63 7.45 -8.36
CA TRP A 219 2.29 8.74 -8.54
C TRP A 219 1.30 9.74 -9.14
N SER A 220 1.58 11.03 -8.95
CA SER A 220 0.84 12.13 -9.57
C SER A 220 -0.56 12.36 -8.98
N PHE A 221 -0.70 12.29 -7.65
CA PHE A 221 -1.87 12.89 -7.00
C PHE A 221 -1.78 14.40 -7.17
N GLN A 222 -2.58 15.02 -8.03
CA GLN A 222 -2.50 16.47 -8.27
C GLN A 222 -3.80 17.18 -7.86
N SER A 223 -3.66 18.32 -7.18
CA SER A 223 -4.73 19.27 -6.91
C SER A 223 -4.26 20.65 -7.34
N GLU A 224 -5.09 21.38 -8.09
CA GLU A 224 -4.83 22.75 -8.51
C GLU A 224 -6.01 23.64 -8.15
N LYS A 225 -5.71 24.84 -7.66
CA LYS A 225 -6.69 25.91 -7.44
C LYS A 225 -6.17 27.21 -8.01
N LEU A 226 -6.99 27.82 -8.85
CA LEU A 226 -6.73 29.11 -9.48
C LEU A 226 -7.36 30.22 -8.64
N LEU A 227 -6.59 31.27 -8.41
CA LEU A 227 -7.03 32.53 -7.82
C LEU A 227 -7.10 33.56 -8.95
N PRO A 228 -8.30 33.82 -9.49
CA PRO A 228 -8.45 34.61 -10.70
C PRO A 228 -7.98 36.05 -10.49
N ASP A 229 -7.47 36.67 -11.55
CA ASP A 229 -7.16 38.10 -11.53
C ASP A 229 -8.45 38.90 -11.29
N THR A 230 -8.41 39.74 -10.25
CA THR A 230 -9.52 40.60 -9.85
C THR A 230 -9.40 42.02 -10.42
N GLY A 231 -8.28 42.35 -11.07
CA GLY A 231 -7.94 43.70 -11.51
C GLY A 231 -7.73 44.70 -10.36
N ALA A 232 -7.74 44.21 -9.11
CA ALA A 232 -7.54 45.02 -7.91
C ALA A 232 -6.21 44.66 -7.26
N LEU A 233 -5.31 45.64 -7.17
CA LEU A 233 -4.05 45.53 -6.43
C LEU A 233 -4.33 45.03 -5.01
N SER A 234 -3.65 43.95 -4.63
CA SER A 234 -3.74 43.35 -3.28
C SER A 234 -5.11 42.78 -2.91
N ALA A 235 -5.87 42.24 -3.88
CA ALA A 235 -7.13 41.55 -3.59
C ALA A 235 -6.96 40.33 -2.67
N TYR A 236 -5.80 39.67 -2.76
CA TYR A 236 -5.44 38.51 -1.96
C TYR A 236 -4.20 38.80 -1.11
N ALA A 237 -4.01 38.01 -0.06
CA ALA A 237 -2.77 37.96 0.69
C ALA A 237 -2.47 36.53 1.17
N ALA A 238 -1.18 36.18 1.24
CA ALA A 238 -0.72 34.93 1.82
C ALA A 238 -1.03 34.90 3.34
N SER A 239 -1.56 33.78 3.84
CA SER A 239 -1.89 33.63 5.26
C SER A 239 -0.69 33.08 6.04
N ASP A 240 0.19 34.01 6.47
CA ASP A 240 1.42 33.72 7.24
C ASP A 240 2.20 32.52 6.68
N LEU A 241 2.57 32.62 5.41
CA LEU A 241 3.34 31.60 4.72
C LEU A 241 4.83 31.95 4.82
N ILE A 242 5.56 31.14 5.59
CA ILE A 242 6.98 31.28 5.89
C ILE A 242 7.26 32.65 6.54
N GLY A 243 6.38 33.08 7.45
CA GLY A 243 6.48 34.39 8.11
C GLY A 243 6.16 35.59 7.21
N ASN A 244 5.56 35.35 6.04
CA ASN A 244 5.28 36.37 5.04
C ASN A 244 3.77 36.40 4.70
N SER A 245 3.22 37.62 4.61
CA SER A 245 1.81 37.88 4.27
C SER A 245 1.68 38.85 3.08
N SER A 246 2.56 38.72 2.10
CA SER A 246 2.57 39.57 0.91
C SER A 246 1.24 39.47 0.17
N SER A 247 0.79 40.62 -0.32
CA SER A 247 -0.45 40.73 -1.06
C SER A 247 -0.22 40.56 -2.56
N PHE A 248 -1.22 40.00 -3.23
CA PHE A 248 -1.17 39.68 -4.65
C PHE A 248 -2.54 39.80 -5.34
N GLU A 249 -2.53 39.76 -6.67
CA GLU A 249 -3.71 39.97 -7.51
C GLU A 249 -4.25 38.67 -8.11
N THR A 250 -3.35 37.75 -8.45
CA THR A 250 -3.67 36.42 -8.98
C THR A 250 -2.65 35.41 -8.50
N GLY A 251 -3.02 34.13 -8.50
CA GLY A 251 -2.11 33.06 -8.14
C GLY A 251 -2.65 31.68 -8.46
N THR A 252 -1.77 30.70 -8.38
CA THR A 252 -2.09 29.28 -8.55
C THR A 252 -1.52 28.49 -7.39
N ALA A 253 -2.39 27.77 -6.69
CA ALA A 253 -2.00 26.83 -5.66
C ALA A 253 -1.99 25.41 -6.24
N ASN A 254 -0.87 24.72 -6.09
CA ASN A 254 -0.64 23.38 -6.59
C ASN A 254 -0.19 22.46 -5.45
N LEU A 255 -0.80 21.28 -5.37
CA LEU A 255 -0.44 20.24 -4.41
C LEU A 255 -0.28 18.91 -5.13
N THR A 256 0.93 18.37 -5.06
CA THR A 256 1.27 17.08 -5.66
C THR A 256 1.64 16.07 -4.57
N SER A 257 1.34 14.80 -4.79
CA SER A 257 1.74 13.73 -3.88
C SER A 257 2.08 12.44 -4.63
N SER A 258 2.76 11.52 -3.94
CA SER A 258 2.99 10.14 -4.37
C SER A 258 3.10 9.20 -3.18
N ILE A 259 2.72 7.93 -3.40
CA ILE A 259 2.85 6.85 -2.42
C ILE A 259 3.60 5.67 -3.05
N GLN A 260 4.51 5.10 -2.28
CA GLN A 260 5.21 3.88 -2.65
C GLN A 260 5.36 2.98 -1.43
N THR A 261 5.23 1.68 -1.58
CA THR A 261 5.37 0.75 -0.46
C THR A 261 5.90 -0.60 -0.89
N ILE A 262 6.72 -1.21 -0.03
CA ILE A 262 7.18 -2.58 -0.11
C ILE A 262 6.77 -3.28 1.18
N GLU A 263 6.17 -4.46 1.05
CA GLU A 263 5.76 -5.28 2.20
C GLU A 263 6.23 -6.73 2.09
N VAL A 264 6.53 -7.31 3.25
CA VAL A 264 6.76 -8.75 3.42
C VAL A 264 5.87 -9.24 4.55
N ASN A 265 4.98 -10.17 4.25
CA ASN A 265 3.98 -10.67 5.17
C ASN A 265 4.04 -12.20 5.29
N SER A 266 3.84 -12.69 6.51
CA SER A 266 3.47 -14.07 6.79
C SER A 266 1.95 -14.14 6.94
N ARG A 267 1.34 -15.11 6.26
CA ARG A 267 -0.09 -15.41 6.28
C ARG A 267 -0.31 -16.77 6.90
N THR A 268 -1.12 -16.84 7.94
CA THR A 268 -1.46 -18.11 8.60
C THR A 268 -2.97 -18.33 8.54
N PRO A 269 -3.44 -19.46 7.99
CA PRO A 269 -4.86 -19.76 7.95
C PRO A 269 -5.42 -19.95 9.37
N MET A 270 -6.62 -19.43 9.58
CA MET A 270 -7.43 -19.50 10.79
C MET A 270 -8.86 -19.86 10.42
N ALA A 271 -9.70 -20.19 11.42
CA ALA A 271 -11.14 -20.41 11.24
C ALA A 271 -11.48 -21.30 10.02
N ALA A 272 -10.96 -22.54 10.03
CA ALA A 272 -11.14 -23.53 8.95
C ALA A 272 -10.62 -23.11 7.55
N GLY A 273 -9.86 -22.02 7.45
CA GLY A 273 -9.29 -21.51 6.20
C GLY A 273 -10.03 -20.33 5.59
N ASN A 274 -11.17 -19.91 6.15
CA ASN A 274 -11.95 -18.76 5.65
C ASN A 274 -11.35 -17.41 6.05
N VAL A 275 -10.45 -17.43 7.04
CA VAL A 275 -9.77 -16.25 7.56
C VAL A 275 -8.27 -16.53 7.58
N GLN A 276 -7.45 -15.54 7.27
CA GLN A 276 -6.01 -15.60 7.37
C GLN A 276 -5.52 -14.47 8.26
N PHE A 277 -4.70 -14.80 9.25
CA PHE A 277 -3.96 -13.80 9.99
C PHE A 277 -2.72 -13.39 9.23
N ILE A 278 -2.48 -12.08 9.20
CA ILE A 278 -1.34 -11.46 8.55
C ILE A 278 -0.46 -10.85 9.62
N CYS A 279 0.85 -11.10 9.56
CA CYS A 279 1.84 -10.31 10.27
C CYS A 279 3.04 -10.06 9.37
N GLY A 280 3.64 -8.89 9.45
CA GLY A 280 4.72 -8.55 8.54
C GLY A 280 5.40 -7.24 8.84
N VAL A 281 6.28 -6.86 7.92
CA VAL A 281 7.00 -5.59 7.92
C VAL A 281 6.70 -4.85 6.64
N ARG A 282 6.66 -3.53 6.73
CA ARG A 282 6.39 -2.65 5.59
C ARG A 282 7.28 -1.42 5.67
N TRP A 283 7.81 -1.06 4.50
CA TRP A 283 8.29 0.30 4.23
C TRP A 283 7.24 1.03 3.38
N LEU A 284 6.96 2.27 3.71
CA LEU A 284 6.06 3.15 2.97
C LEU A 284 6.69 4.53 2.85
N GLU A 285 6.82 5.02 1.63
CA GLU A 285 7.18 6.41 1.36
C GLU A 285 5.93 7.21 1.00
N TRP A 286 5.76 8.35 1.67
CA TRP A 286 4.78 9.37 1.33
C TRP A 286 5.48 10.69 1.03
N THR A 287 5.42 11.12 -0.22
CA THR A 287 6.00 12.38 -0.69
C THR A 287 4.90 13.35 -1.08
N GLU A 288 5.02 14.60 -0.65
CA GLU A 288 4.05 15.65 -0.95
C GLU A 288 4.77 16.99 -1.21
N SER A 289 4.28 17.76 -2.18
CA SER A 289 4.84 19.06 -2.54
C SER A 289 3.74 20.07 -2.83
N PHE A 290 3.77 21.16 -2.07
CA PHE A 290 2.89 22.32 -2.22
C PHE A 290 3.66 23.47 -2.89
N ALA A 291 2.98 24.20 -3.77
CA ALA A 291 3.43 25.47 -4.31
C ALA A 291 2.26 26.46 -4.40
N LEU A 292 2.52 27.72 -4.10
CA LEU A 292 1.63 28.85 -4.35
C LEU A 292 2.46 29.88 -5.12
N ASN A 293 2.17 30.01 -6.41
CA ASN A 293 2.83 30.97 -7.28
C ASN A 293 1.88 32.14 -7.51
N THR A 294 2.34 33.36 -7.28
CA THR A 294 1.47 34.55 -7.32
C THR A 294 2.12 35.69 -8.07
N THR A 295 1.27 36.59 -8.57
CA THR A 295 1.74 37.82 -9.22
C THR A 295 1.00 39.05 -8.69
N THR A 296 1.74 40.14 -8.60
CA THR A 296 1.25 41.47 -8.21
C THR A 296 1.61 42.45 -9.31
N GLY A 297 0.62 42.88 -10.08
CA GLY A 297 0.85 43.61 -11.32
C GLY A 297 1.63 42.77 -12.34
N PRO A 298 2.18 43.42 -13.39
CA PRO A 298 2.82 42.71 -14.50
C PRO A 298 4.26 42.25 -14.22
N ILE A 299 4.84 42.57 -13.06
CA ILE A 299 6.30 42.45 -12.84
C ILE A 299 6.65 41.71 -11.55
N PHE A 300 5.84 41.80 -10.50
CA PHE A 300 6.20 41.22 -9.21
C PHE A 300 5.67 39.80 -9.08
N THR A 301 6.53 38.86 -8.72
CA THR A 301 6.15 37.48 -8.41
C THR A 301 6.57 37.12 -6.99
N ASP A 302 5.67 36.45 -6.27
CA ASP A 302 5.93 35.85 -4.96
C ASP A 302 5.53 34.37 -5.03
N ASP A 303 6.50 33.49 -4.75
CA ASP A 303 6.35 32.05 -4.82
C ASP A 303 6.65 31.43 -3.46
N TRP A 304 5.69 30.67 -2.93
CA TRP A 304 5.86 29.86 -1.73
C TRP A 304 5.84 28.39 -2.11
N SER A 305 6.82 27.62 -1.65
CA SER A 305 6.80 26.17 -1.83
C SER A 305 7.21 25.44 -0.57
N SER A 306 6.66 24.25 -0.40
CA SER A 306 6.96 23.36 0.71
C SER A 306 6.89 21.93 0.24
N ARG A 307 7.92 21.14 0.52
CA ARG A 307 8.01 19.72 0.18
C ARG A 307 8.28 18.92 1.42
N THR A 308 7.54 17.83 1.59
CA THR A 308 7.80 16.85 2.65
C THR A 308 7.99 15.45 2.06
N VAL A 309 8.88 14.69 2.68
CA VAL A 309 9.10 13.28 2.40
C VAL A 309 9.01 12.55 3.73
N ASN A 310 8.20 11.49 3.78
CA ASN A 310 8.01 10.65 4.95
C ASN A 310 8.40 9.22 4.60
N ASN A 311 9.44 8.70 5.24
CA ASN A 311 9.85 7.31 5.11
C ASN A 311 9.41 6.53 6.35
N LEU A 312 8.36 5.71 6.21
CA LEU A 312 7.74 4.96 7.29
C LEU A 312 8.27 3.52 7.29
N TYR A 313 8.94 3.10 8.35
CA TYR A 313 9.42 1.74 8.56
C TYR A 313 8.73 1.13 9.76
N GLY A 314 8.03 0.01 9.58
CA GLY A 314 7.20 -0.52 10.67
C GLY A 314 6.76 -1.96 10.52
N GLY A 315 6.18 -2.44 11.62
CA GLY A 315 5.52 -3.73 11.68
C GLY A 315 4.01 -3.56 11.51
N GLN A 316 3.39 -4.58 10.93
CA GLN A 316 1.94 -4.61 10.71
C GLN A 316 1.34 -5.95 11.07
N ILE A 317 0.08 -5.89 11.46
CA ILE A 317 -0.78 -7.06 11.66
C ILE A 317 -2.09 -6.86 10.89
N GLY A 318 -2.75 -7.95 10.54
CA GLY A 318 -3.99 -7.86 9.80
C GLY A 318 -4.73 -9.18 9.69
N ILE A 319 -5.87 -9.09 9.02
CA ILE A 319 -6.77 -10.19 8.73
C ILE A 319 -7.15 -10.09 7.26
N ASP A 320 -7.15 -11.23 6.57
CA ASP A 320 -7.78 -11.42 5.27
C ASP A 320 -8.92 -12.43 5.44
N ALA A 321 -10.10 -12.12 4.93
CA ALA A 321 -11.28 -12.95 5.12
C ALA A 321 -12.07 -13.11 3.81
N LEU A 322 -12.44 -14.35 3.52
CA LEU A 322 -13.41 -14.70 2.50
C LEU A 322 -14.82 -14.39 3.04
N LEU A 323 -15.40 -13.28 2.59
CA LEU A 323 -16.71 -12.80 3.04
C LEU A 323 -17.86 -13.51 2.34
N TYR A 324 -17.67 -13.85 1.06
CA TYR A 324 -18.66 -14.52 0.24
C TYR A 324 -17.98 -15.39 -0.80
N SER A 325 -18.56 -16.54 -1.09
CA SER A 325 -18.03 -17.47 -2.07
C SER A 325 -19.15 -18.22 -2.74
N ASN A 326 -19.21 -18.15 -4.07
CA ASN A 326 -20.02 -19.02 -4.90
C ASN A 326 -19.16 -19.56 -6.06
N ARG A 327 -19.78 -20.23 -7.04
CA ARG A 327 -19.06 -20.86 -8.16
C ARG A 327 -18.35 -19.86 -9.10
N TRP A 328 -18.83 -18.62 -9.19
CA TRP A 328 -18.44 -17.65 -10.21
C TRP A 328 -17.92 -16.33 -9.64
N LEU A 329 -18.03 -16.13 -8.32
CA LEU A 329 -17.63 -14.93 -7.61
C LEU A 329 -17.20 -15.28 -6.19
N HIS A 330 -16.01 -14.80 -5.83
CA HIS A 330 -15.54 -14.73 -4.45
C HIS A 330 -15.42 -13.27 -4.03
N VAL A 331 -15.72 -12.97 -2.77
CA VAL A 331 -15.50 -11.64 -2.19
C VAL A 331 -14.57 -11.81 -1.01
N GLU A 332 -13.40 -11.20 -1.13
CA GLU A 332 -12.35 -11.16 -0.14
C GLU A 332 -12.32 -9.77 0.52
N SER A 333 -11.87 -9.72 1.76
CA SER A 333 -11.59 -8.46 2.45
C SER A 333 -10.25 -8.53 3.14
N VAL A 334 -9.54 -7.41 3.19
CA VAL A 334 -8.28 -7.29 3.90
C VAL A 334 -8.36 -6.10 4.85
N LEU A 335 -7.90 -6.30 6.07
CA LEU A 335 -7.74 -5.25 7.06
C LEU A 335 -6.34 -5.38 7.67
N LYS A 336 -5.50 -4.36 7.53
CA LYS A 336 -4.18 -4.30 8.14
C LYS A 336 -4.03 -2.99 8.93
N GLY A 337 -3.25 -3.04 10.00
CA GLY A 337 -2.85 -1.87 10.77
C GLY A 337 -1.43 -2.05 11.30
N GLY A 338 -0.67 -0.97 11.34
CA GLY A 338 0.72 -1.01 11.81
C GLY A 338 1.16 0.29 12.46
N ALA A 339 2.24 0.17 13.24
CA ALA A 339 2.94 1.29 13.84
C ALA A 339 4.33 1.41 13.19
N TYR A 340 4.68 2.64 12.86
CA TYR A 340 5.82 2.95 12.01
C TYR A 340 6.71 4.01 12.64
N TRP A 341 8.00 3.83 12.45
CA TRP A 341 8.99 4.87 12.60
C TRP A 341 8.97 5.76 11.37
N ASN A 342 8.77 7.06 11.52
CA ASN A 342 8.77 7.99 10.40
C ASN A 342 10.11 8.74 10.34
N GLU A 343 10.77 8.74 9.19
CA GLU A 343 11.87 9.67 8.92
C GLU A 343 11.34 10.77 8.01
N ALA A 344 11.11 11.95 8.60
CA ALA A 344 10.49 13.04 7.89
C ALA A 344 11.50 14.13 7.53
N LEU A 345 11.47 14.52 6.26
CA LEU A 345 12.19 15.67 5.73
C LEU A 345 11.19 16.75 5.34
N SER A 346 11.53 18.00 5.62
CA SER A 346 10.77 19.19 5.23
C SER A 346 11.70 20.20 4.58
N ARG A 347 11.29 20.74 3.42
CA ARG A 347 12.00 21.81 2.72
C ARG A 347 11.00 22.88 2.33
N GLN A 348 11.27 24.12 2.70
CA GLN A 348 10.42 25.27 2.48
C GLN A 348 11.23 26.34 1.73
N ILE A 349 10.60 26.97 0.74
CA ILE A 349 11.24 28.02 -0.05
C ILE A 349 10.23 29.15 -0.22
N TYR A 350 10.68 30.37 0.03
CA TYR A 350 10.00 31.59 -0.39
C TYR A 350 10.89 32.32 -1.40
N GLN A 351 10.35 32.68 -2.56
CA GLN A 351 11.03 33.46 -3.57
C GLN A 351 10.22 34.69 -3.94
N GLN A 352 10.89 35.83 -4.07
CA GLN A 352 10.35 37.08 -4.58
C GLN A 352 11.20 37.50 -5.79
N ASN A 353 10.56 37.63 -6.97
CA ASN A 353 11.24 37.95 -8.23
C ASN A 353 12.48 37.07 -8.50
N GLY A 354 12.42 35.79 -8.13
CA GLY A 354 13.50 34.82 -8.30
C GLY A 354 14.63 34.87 -7.26
N ALA A 355 14.61 35.80 -6.29
CA ALA A 355 15.51 35.82 -5.14
C ALA A 355 14.76 35.33 -3.88
N GLY A 356 15.36 34.49 -3.04
CA GLY A 356 14.60 33.84 -1.99
C GLY A 356 15.38 33.37 -0.77
N VAL A 357 14.62 32.90 0.21
CA VAL A 357 15.09 32.23 1.41
C VAL A 357 14.64 30.78 1.36
N GLU A 358 15.56 29.88 1.71
CA GLU A 358 15.29 28.45 1.85
C GLU A 358 15.50 28.03 3.30
N ILE A 359 14.56 27.23 3.82
CA ILE A 359 14.59 26.68 5.16
C ILE A 359 14.31 25.17 5.04
N SER A 360 15.27 24.36 5.48
CA SER A 360 15.14 22.90 5.49
C SER A 360 15.26 22.36 6.91
N GLY A 361 14.42 21.39 7.25
CA GLY A 361 14.46 20.65 8.50
C GLY A 361 14.43 19.14 8.24
N TYR A 362 15.15 18.40 9.08
CA TYR A 362 15.13 16.94 9.11
C TYR A 362 14.90 16.50 10.54
N ASP A 363 13.96 15.59 10.77
CA ASP A 363 13.67 15.08 12.11
C ASP A 363 13.77 13.56 12.18
N SER A 364 14.73 13.11 13.01
CA SER A 364 14.96 11.72 13.41
C SER A 364 15.67 11.72 14.78
N PRO A 365 15.21 10.95 15.79
CA PRO A 365 14.04 10.09 15.81
C PRO A 365 12.74 10.87 16.01
N SER A 366 11.74 10.54 15.20
CA SER A 366 10.44 11.23 15.21
C SER A 366 9.31 10.46 15.92
N PRO A 367 8.13 11.08 16.12
CA PRO A 367 6.96 10.41 16.68
C PRO A 367 6.52 9.18 15.88
N ALA A 368 5.89 8.22 16.55
CA ALA A 368 5.33 7.04 15.89
C ALA A 368 4.20 7.44 14.92
N ALA A 369 4.25 6.91 13.70
CA ALA A 369 3.23 7.03 12.68
C ALA A 369 2.35 5.77 12.61
N PHE A 370 1.15 5.90 12.07
CA PHE A 370 0.21 4.81 11.87
C PHE A 370 -0.14 4.68 10.38
N VAL A 371 -0.22 3.43 9.91
CA VAL A 371 -0.77 3.11 8.58
C VAL A 371 -1.82 2.02 8.74
N GLY A 372 -3.04 2.33 8.31
CA GLY A 372 -4.14 1.38 8.15
C GLY A 372 -4.38 1.08 6.67
N GLU A 373 -4.76 -0.15 6.36
CA GLU A 373 -5.21 -0.60 5.03
C GLU A 373 -6.53 -1.35 5.20
N LEU A 374 -7.53 -0.99 4.39
CA LEU A 374 -8.80 -1.71 4.27
C LEU A 374 -9.06 -1.95 2.78
N GLY A 375 -9.39 -3.17 2.41
CA GLY A 375 -9.73 -3.50 1.03
C GLY A 375 -10.85 -4.51 0.92
N PHE A 376 -11.64 -4.40 -0.14
CA PHE A 376 -12.63 -5.38 -0.56
C PHE A 376 -12.35 -5.75 -2.01
N THR A 377 -12.26 -7.04 -2.31
CA THR A 377 -11.94 -7.53 -3.65
C THR A 377 -12.94 -8.59 -4.09
N GLY A 378 -13.59 -8.36 -5.23
CA GLY A 378 -14.29 -9.38 -5.99
C GLY A 378 -13.31 -10.14 -6.88
N VAL A 379 -13.44 -11.47 -6.91
CA VAL A 379 -12.60 -12.37 -7.71
C VAL A 379 -13.51 -13.21 -8.59
N LEU A 380 -13.29 -13.14 -9.91
CA LEU A 380 -13.99 -13.92 -10.92
C LEU A 380 -13.00 -14.94 -11.51
N PRO A 381 -13.20 -16.24 -11.31
CA PRO A 381 -12.35 -17.26 -11.92
C PRO A 381 -12.55 -17.26 -13.44
N LEU A 382 -11.51 -16.94 -14.20
CA LEU A 382 -11.55 -16.98 -15.67
C LEU A 382 -11.21 -18.39 -16.18
N THR A 383 -10.23 -19.04 -15.54
CA THR A 383 -9.79 -20.41 -15.82
C THR A 383 -9.40 -21.10 -14.50
N SER A 384 -8.89 -22.33 -14.54
CA SER A 384 -8.40 -23.03 -13.35
C SER A 384 -7.21 -22.36 -12.66
N ASN A 385 -6.46 -21.52 -13.37
CA ASN A 385 -5.19 -20.96 -12.92
C ASN A 385 -5.11 -19.44 -13.06
N LEU A 386 -6.19 -18.79 -13.54
CA LEU A 386 -6.24 -17.36 -13.79
C LEU A 386 -7.57 -16.79 -13.33
N ASP A 387 -7.50 -15.77 -12.48
CA ASP A 387 -8.66 -15.05 -11.97
C ASP A 387 -8.56 -13.57 -12.33
N PHE A 388 -9.72 -12.96 -12.59
CA PHE A 388 -9.88 -11.52 -12.67
C PHE A 388 -10.26 -10.95 -11.30
N ARG A 389 -9.61 -9.85 -10.91
CA ARG A 389 -9.79 -9.18 -9.62
C ARG A 389 -10.28 -7.76 -9.85
N PHE A 390 -11.27 -7.33 -9.09
CA PHE A 390 -11.72 -5.94 -9.03
C PHE A 390 -12.06 -5.57 -7.59
N GLY A 391 -11.75 -4.36 -7.15
CA GLY A 391 -11.91 -4.04 -5.75
C GLY A 391 -11.83 -2.57 -5.40
N TYR A 392 -12.03 -2.29 -4.12
CA TYR A 392 -11.86 -0.98 -3.50
C TYR A 392 -10.81 -1.07 -2.40
N LEU A 393 -9.90 -0.10 -2.34
CA LEU A 393 -8.78 -0.06 -1.41
C LEU A 393 -8.75 1.31 -0.71
N VAL A 394 -8.45 1.30 0.59
CA VAL A 394 -8.31 2.50 1.41
C VAL A 394 -7.02 2.37 2.23
N PHE A 395 -6.19 3.40 2.18
CA PHE A 395 -5.09 3.64 3.10
C PHE A 395 -5.42 4.82 4.01
N TRP A 396 -5.10 4.68 5.28
CA TRP A 396 -5.18 5.76 6.26
C TRP A 396 -3.82 5.96 6.90
N LEU A 397 -3.24 7.14 6.70
CA LEU A 397 -1.94 7.53 7.23
C LEU A 397 -2.13 8.60 8.30
N GLN A 398 -1.43 8.45 9.42
CA GLN A 398 -1.43 9.39 10.54
C GLN A 398 0.00 9.56 11.07
N GLY A 399 0.35 10.76 11.54
CA GLY A 399 1.68 11.03 12.08
C GLY A 399 2.72 11.35 11.00
N ILE A 400 2.26 11.91 9.87
CA ILE A 400 3.12 12.29 8.74
C ILE A 400 3.33 13.80 8.68
N ALA A 401 4.49 14.23 8.18
CA ALA A 401 4.75 15.61 7.83
C ALA A 401 4.01 15.98 6.53
N GLN A 402 3.13 16.99 6.62
CA GLN A 402 2.42 17.56 5.48
C GLN A 402 2.97 18.94 5.14
N PRO A 403 3.17 19.26 3.84
CA PRO A 403 3.87 20.47 3.43
C PRO A 403 3.08 21.73 3.80
N THR A 404 1.76 21.69 3.68
CA THR A 404 0.88 22.80 4.07
C THR A 404 1.01 23.13 5.55
N ARG A 405 1.31 22.14 6.41
CA ARG A 405 1.51 22.35 7.86
C ARG A 405 2.89 22.88 8.22
N GLN A 406 3.87 22.77 7.32
CA GLN A 406 5.21 23.31 7.55
C GLN A 406 5.30 24.80 7.26
N LEU A 407 4.33 25.37 6.54
CA LEU A 407 4.37 26.75 6.04
C LEU A 407 4.33 27.81 7.15
N SER A 408 3.93 27.51 8.39
CA SER A 408 4.18 28.43 9.51
C SER A 408 5.45 27.98 10.22
N LEU A 409 6.47 28.83 10.24
CA LEU A 409 7.77 28.58 10.87
C LEU A 409 7.60 28.07 12.31
N PRO A 410 7.77 26.77 12.59
CA PRO A 410 7.86 26.32 13.97
C PRO A 410 9.33 26.46 14.33
N VAL A 411 9.72 27.65 14.79
CA VAL A 411 11.05 27.86 15.37
C VAL A 411 11.03 27.17 16.74
N SER A 412 11.86 26.15 16.92
CA SER A 412 12.06 25.57 18.25
C SER A 412 12.60 26.63 19.21
N THR A 413 12.48 26.42 20.53
CA THR A 413 13.06 27.35 21.52
C THR A 413 14.58 27.49 21.41
N THR A 414 15.26 26.64 20.61
CA THR A 414 16.68 26.69 20.29
C THR A 414 17.01 27.31 18.93
N GLY A 415 16.00 27.67 18.13
CA GLY A 415 16.18 28.27 16.79
C GLY A 415 16.24 27.27 15.63
N ASP A 416 16.20 25.96 15.91
CA ASP A 416 16.25 24.92 14.87
C ASP A 416 14.88 24.73 14.19
N PRO A 417 14.83 24.50 12.87
CA PRO A 417 13.59 24.23 12.14
C PRO A 417 13.00 22.88 12.57
N LEU A 418 11.80 22.91 13.14
CA LEU A 418 11.06 21.70 13.53
C LEU A 418 10.30 21.13 12.32
N VAL A 419 10.28 19.80 12.19
CA VAL A 419 9.37 19.12 11.26
C VAL A 419 8.11 18.71 12.03
N LEU A 420 6.97 19.33 11.71
CA LEU A 420 5.69 18.98 12.33
C LEU A 420 5.13 17.69 11.72
N GLN A 421 4.98 16.64 12.52
CA GLN A 421 4.51 15.30 12.10
C GLN A 421 3.14 14.96 12.67
N ASP A 422 2.23 15.93 12.69
CA ASP A 422 0.86 15.79 13.17
C ASP A 422 -0.17 15.78 12.03
N GLY A 423 0.30 15.58 10.80
CA GLY A 423 -0.53 15.45 9.62
C GLY A 423 -1.12 14.04 9.46
N GLY A 424 -2.08 13.96 8.54
CA GLY A 424 -2.72 12.70 8.17
C GLY A 424 -3.43 12.83 6.84
N THR A 425 -3.62 11.69 6.17
CA THR A 425 -4.35 11.64 4.90
C THR A 425 -5.02 10.29 4.73
N VAL A 426 -6.11 10.29 3.99
CA VAL A 426 -6.75 9.07 3.47
C VAL A 426 -6.50 9.02 1.98
N VAL A 427 -6.10 7.85 1.48
CA VAL A 427 -5.95 7.57 0.06
C VAL A 427 -6.87 6.41 -0.25
N GLN A 428 -7.73 6.54 -1.25
CA GLN A 428 -8.71 5.49 -1.54
C GLN A 428 -8.97 5.37 -3.02
N GLY A 429 -9.41 4.21 -3.46
CA GLY A 429 -9.94 4.06 -4.80
C GLY A 429 -10.06 2.64 -5.29
N LEU A 430 -10.02 2.47 -6.61
CA LEU A 430 -10.37 1.23 -7.30
C LEU A 430 -9.12 0.42 -7.64
N THR A 431 -9.30 -0.89 -7.73
CA THR A 431 -8.28 -1.85 -8.16
C THR A 431 -8.87 -2.75 -9.23
N LEU A 432 -8.08 -3.05 -10.26
CA LEU A 432 -8.42 -3.99 -11.32
C LEU A 432 -7.17 -4.82 -11.63
N GLY A 433 -7.26 -6.14 -11.68
CA GLY A 433 -6.07 -6.96 -11.86
C GLY A 433 -6.33 -8.40 -12.22
N LEU A 434 -5.23 -9.15 -12.29
CA LEU A 434 -5.22 -10.57 -12.59
C LEU A 434 -4.43 -11.31 -11.51
N GLU A 435 -4.88 -12.52 -11.18
CA GLU A 435 -4.16 -13.46 -10.33
C GLU A 435 -3.89 -14.76 -11.07
N GLY A 436 -2.62 -15.16 -11.12
CA GLY A 436 -2.17 -16.42 -11.69
C GLY A 436 -1.66 -17.39 -10.61
N ARG A 437 -1.93 -18.69 -10.76
CA ARG A 437 -1.48 -19.76 -9.84
C ARG A 437 -0.74 -20.87 -10.58
N TRP A 438 0.42 -21.31 -10.08
CA TRP A 438 1.23 -22.39 -10.68
C TRP A 438 2.06 -23.18 -9.67
#